data_AF-A0A3D1TSB6-F1
#
_entry.id   AF-A0A3D1TSB6-F1
#
_cell.length_a   1.000
_cell.length_b   1.000
_cell.length_c   1.000
_cell.angle_alpha   90.00
_cell.angle_beta   90.00
_cell.angle_gamma   90.00
#
_symmetry.space_group_name_H-M   'P 1'
#
loop_
_entity.id
_entity.type
_entity.pdbx_description
1 polymer ?
#
loop_
_entity_poly.entity_id
_entity_poly.type
_entity_poly.pdbx_seq_one_letter_code
_entity_poly.pdbx_strand_id
1 'polypeptide(L)'
;MPAKKPLPSLRQAKAGTELAAANAWTHMMCADNLHEAGYIGPASAHLVYAIEEAAKARVLFKWPRLLKVMTKKQLSELLYTHPIRHGIVHVDSMPSALRIEIALWGLDHPGQKINPKALTRLFVRHPEAFPVTWSRNAENERQRGMHVDWDGRSWRTPANVTEARYQSRYARCLEFVIATMALTGMYDEIKDELAESGWNIDLEDR
;
A
#
# COMPACT_ATOMS: atom_id res chain seq x y z
N MET A 1 -12.37 21.57 17.10
CA MET A 1 -12.36 20.28 16.37
C MET A 1 -12.17 20.57 14.89
N PRO A 2 -11.27 19.88 14.16
CA PRO A 2 -11.15 20.10 12.73
C PRO A 2 -12.49 19.81 12.04
N ALA A 3 -12.89 20.65 11.09
CA ALA A 3 -14.13 20.46 10.33
C ALA A 3 -14.11 19.09 9.66
N LYS A 4 -15.20 18.32 9.78
CA LYS A 4 -15.33 17.03 9.08
C LYS A 4 -15.28 17.28 7.58
N LYS A 5 -14.22 16.79 6.92
CA LYS A 5 -14.11 16.84 5.45
C LYS A 5 -15.33 16.14 4.83
N PRO A 6 -16.00 16.75 3.83
CA PRO A 6 -17.15 16.13 3.18
C PRO A 6 -16.75 14.84 2.48
N LEU A 7 -17.66 13.88 2.35
CA LEU A 7 -17.43 12.68 1.54
C LEU A 7 -17.46 13.06 0.05
N PRO A 8 -16.59 12.48 -0.80
CA PRO A 8 -16.61 12.77 -2.23
C PRO A 8 -17.89 12.23 -2.89
N SER A 9 -18.41 13.01 -3.83
CA SER A 9 -19.39 12.55 -4.83
C SER A 9 -18.79 11.46 -5.73
N LEU A 10 -19.62 10.74 -6.48
CA LEU A 10 -19.14 9.72 -7.43
C LEU A 10 -18.17 10.29 -8.48
N ARG A 11 -18.44 11.50 -8.99
CA ARG A 11 -17.55 12.19 -9.94
C ARG A 11 -16.20 12.54 -9.30
N GLN A 12 -16.22 13.05 -8.07
CA GLN A 12 -14.99 13.36 -7.32
C GLN A 12 -14.22 12.09 -6.97
N ALA A 13 -14.91 10.98 -6.66
CA ALA A 13 -14.26 9.70 -6.40
C ALA A 13 -13.55 9.18 -7.65
N LYS A 14 -14.21 9.21 -8.83
CA LYS A 14 -13.58 8.82 -10.10
C LYS A 14 -12.32 9.65 -10.39
N ALA A 15 -12.42 10.98 -10.39
CA ALA A 15 -11.26 11.84 -10.63
C ALA A 15 -10.15 11.63 -9.58
N GLY A 16 -10.54 11.39 -8.32
CA GLY A 16 -9.59 11.07 -7.26
C GLY A 16 -8.91 9.71 -7.42
N THR A 17 -9.57 8.71 -8.01
CA THR A 17 -8.96 7.42 -8.36
C THR A 17 -7.83 7.61 -9.35
N GLU A 18 -8.09 8.29 -10.46
CA GLU A 18 -7.11 8.55 -11.54
C GLU A 18 -5.90 9.33 -10.99
N LEU A 19 -6.17 10.40 -10.23
CA LEU A 19 -5.11 11.21 -9.62
C LEU A 19 -4.27 10.42 -8.61
N ALA A 20 -4.90 9.64 -7.74
CA ALA A 20 -4.18 8.85 -6.75
C ALA A 20 -3.33 7.75 -7.41
N ALA A 21 -3.83 7.09 -8.45
CA ALA A 21 -3.05 6.11 -9.20
C ALA A 21 -1.86 6.76 -9.93
N ALA A 22 -2.04 7.93 -10.55
CA ALA A 22 -0.94 8.69 -11.15
C ALA A 22 0.11 9.14 -10.12
N ASN A 23 -0.32 9.59 -8.94
CA ASN A 23 0.59 9.95 -7.84
C ASN A 23 1.37 8.74 -7.34
N ALA A 24 0.74 7.56 -7.27
CA ALA A 24 1.40 6.32 -6.89
C ALA A 24 2.56 5.99 -7.82
N TRP A 25 2.32 6.07 -9.13
CA TRP A 25 3.36 5.86 -10.15
C TRP A 25 4.46 6.92 -10.07
N THR A 26 4.10 8.19 -9.92
CA THR A 26 5.06 9.29 -9.77
C THR A 26 5.98 9.06 -8.58
N HIS A 27 5.45 8.57 -7.46
CA HIS A 27 6.27 8.21 -6.31
C HIS A 27 7.20 7.02 -6.56
N MET A 28 6.80 6.03 -7.37
CA MET A 28 7.71 4.97 -7.81
C MET A 28 8.88 5.55 -8.61
N MET A 29 8.61 6.44 -9.57
CA MET A 29 9.67 7.12 -10.35
C MET A 29 10.59 7.97 -9.46
N CYS A 30 10.03 8.69 -8.49
CA CYS A 30 10.85 9.43 -7.52
C CYS A 30 11.71 8.50 -6.68
N ALA A 31 11.19 7.35 -6.25
CA ALA A 31 11.94 6.37 -5.48
C ALA A 31 13.13 5.82 -6.29
N ASP A 32 12.93 5.55 -7.57
CA ASP A 32 13.97 5.05 -8.47
C ASP A 32 15.07 6.11 -8.68
N ASN A 33 14.70 7.33 -9.08
CA ASN A 33 15.65 8.44 -9.28
C ASN A 33 16.47 8.76 -8.02
N LEU A 34 15.85 8.71 -6.83
CA LEU A 34 16.55 8.94 -5.57
C LEU A 34 17.52 7.81 -5.23
N HIS A 35 17.16 6.57 -5.57
CA HIS A 35 18.00 5.40 -5.38
C HIS A 35 19.23 5.44 -6.29
N GLU A 36 19.04 5.76 -7.57
CA GLU A 36 20.14 5.95 -8.54
C GLU A 36 21.12 7.03 -8.09
N ALA A 37 20.62 8.07 -7.42
CA ALA A 37 21.44 9.13 -6.83
C ALA A 37 22.09 8.77 -5.48
N GLY A 38 21.91 7.54 -4.98
CA GLY A 38 22.49 7.04 -3.73
C GLY A 38 21.72 7.40 -2.46
N TYR A 39 20.54 8.01 -2.57
CA TYR A 39 19.70 8.42 -1.44
C TYR A 39 18.70 7.31 -1.05
N ILE A 40 19.21 6.16 -0.60
CA ILE A 40 18.40 4.96 -0.29
C ILE A 40 17.29 5.22 0.74
N GLY A 41 17.58 6.03 1.76
CA GLY A 41 16.61 6.41 2.78
C GLY A 41 15.39 7.14 2.19
N PRO A 42 15.58 8.32 1.59
CA PRO A 42 14.54 9.04 0.85
C PRO A 42 13.82 8.19 -0.20
N ALA A 43 14.56 7.38 -0.96
CA ALA A 43 14.00 6.47 -1.94
C ALA A 43 13.00 5.50 -1.30
N SER A 44 13.37 4.88 -0.18
CA SER A 44 12.46 3.98 0.56
C SER A 44 11.22 4.67 1.12
N ALA A 45 11.27 5.96 1.43
CA ALA A 45 10.09 6.70 1.89
C ALA A 45 9.10 6.96 0.75
N HIS A 46 9.59 7.21 -0.46
CA HIS A 46 8.75 7.34 -1.65
C HIS A 46 8.00 6.05 -1.99
N LEU A 47 8.59 4.88 -1.73
CA LEU A 47 7.87 3.61 -1.84
C LEU A 47 6.65 3.52 -0.92
N VAL A 48 6.75 4.07 0.30
CA VAL A 48 5.62 4.14 1.24
C VAL A 48 4.52 5.06 0.70
N TYR A 49 4.89 6.23 0.18
CA TYR A 49 3.91 7.14 -0.43
C TYR A 49 3.25 6.55 -1.68
N ALA A 50 4.00 5.83 -2.51
CA ALA A 50 3.47 5.15 -3.68
C ALA A 50 2.34 4.18 -3.30
N ILE A 51 2.60 3.35 -2.30
CA ILE A 51 1.64 2.41 -1.74
C ILE A 51 0.41 3.13 -1.14
N GLU A 52 0.61 4.22 -0.39
CA GLU A 52 -0.47 5.00 0.22
C GLU A 52 -1.42 5.62 -0.82
N GLU A 53 -0.85 6.13 -1.91
CA GLU A 53 -1.59 6.64 -3.05
C GLU A 53 -2.33 5.53 -3.80
N ALA A 54 -1.68 4.41 -4.06
CA ALA A 54 -2.33 3.24 -4.67
C ALA A 54 -3.50 2.71 -3.82
N ALA A 55 -3.34 2.68 -2.50
CA ALA A 55 -4.42 2.32 -1.57
C ALA A 55 -5.63 3.27 -1.68
N LYS A 56 -5.35 4.57 -1.75
CA LYS A 56 -6.39 5.59 -1.95
C LYS A 56 -7.11 5.38 -3.29
N ALA A 57 -6.38 5.09 -4.35
CA ALA A 57 -6.95 4.81 -5.67
C ALA A 57 -7.94 3.61 -5.62
N ARG A 58 -7.54 2.49 -4.99
CA ARG A 58 -8.41 1.31 -4.81
C ARG A 58 -9.68 1.62 -4.01
N VAL A 59 -9.57 2.38 -2.91
CA VAL A 59 -10.73 2.78 -2.09
C VAL A 59 -11.70 3.64 -2.89
N LEU A 60 -11.18 4.64 -3.62
CA LEU A 60 -12.00 5.53 -4.44
C LEU A 60 -12.62 4.80 -5.65
N PHE A 61 -11.92 3.82 -6.22
CA PHE A 61 -12.45 2.99 -7.30
C PHE A 61 -13.66 2.15 -6.83
N LYS A 62 -13.56 1.57 -5.63
CA LYS A 62 -14.65 0.80 -5.01
C LYS A 62 -15.77 1.69 -4.42
N TRP A 63 -15.61 3.01 -4.44
CA TRP A 63 -16.51 3.97 -3.77
C TRP A 63 -18.01 3.80 -4.08
N PRO A 64 -18.46 3.58 -5.34
CA PRO A 64 -19.87 3.37 -5.64
C PRO A 64 -20.48 2.16 -4.94
N ARG A 65 -19.70 1.09 -4.71
CA ARG A 65 -20.13 -0.11 -3.99
C ARG A 65 -20.11 0.14 -2.48
N LEU A 66 -19.06 0.79 -1.98
CA LEU A 66 -18.92 1.11 -0.55
C LEU A 66 -20.05 2.01 -0.04
N LEU A 67 -20.52 2.97 -0.86
CA LEU A 67 -21.67 3.82 -0.54
C LEU A 67 -22.98 3.04 -0.27
N LYS A 68 -23.12 1.83 -0.82
CA LYS A 68 -24.32 0.98 -0.65
C LYS A 68 -24.28 0.13 0.62
N VAL A 69 -23.08 -0.15 1.15
CA VAL A 69 -22.88 -1.15 2.22
C VAL A 69 -22.26 -0.58 3.48
N MET A 70 -21.77 0.66 3.46
CA MET A 70 -21.15 1.32 4.61
C MET A 70 -21.88 2.59 5.02
N THR A 71 -21.89 2.87 6.33
CA THR A 71 -22.39 4.14 6.88
C THR A 71 -21.45 5.31 6.53
N LYS A 72 -21.97 6.54 6.56
CA LYS A 72 -21.15 7.76 6.37
C LYS A 72 -19.97 7.85 7.33
N LYS A 73 -20.14 7.38 8.58
CA LYS A 73 -19.06 7.34 9.58
C LYS A 73 -17.95 6.39 9.14
N GLN A 74 -18.29 5.16 8.76
CA GLN A 74 -17.32 4.16 8.31
C GLN A 74 -16.61 4.60 7.02
N LEU A 75 -17.32 5.23 6.08
CA LEU A 75 -16.72 5.79 4.86
C LEU A 75 -15.74 6.91 5.15
N SER A 76 -16.10 7.81 6.08
CA SER A 76 -15.21 8.89 6.52
C SER A 76 -13.97 8.34 7.21
N GLU A 77 -14.12 7.31 8.05
CA GLU A 77 -13.00 6.64 8.70
C GLU A 77 -12.10 5.94 7.67
N LEU A 78 -12.67 5.18 6.73
CA LEU A 78 -11.92 4.54 5.66
C LEU A 78 -11.13 5.55 4.81
N LEU A 79 -11.76 6.65 4.39
CA LEU A 79 -11.14 7.61 3.48
C LEU A 79 -10.17 8.58 4.15
N TYR A 80 -10.37 8.91 5.43
CA TYR A 80 -9.59 9.95 6.12
C TYR A 80 -8.68 9.43 7.22
N THR A 81 -8.93 8.23 7.75
CA THR A 81 -8.09 7.63 8.79
C THR A 81 -6.99 6.77 8.15
N HIS A 82 -5.76 7.29 8.21
CA HIS A 82 -4.56 6.69 7.63
C HIS A 82 -4.33 5.21 8.05
N PRO A 83 -4.45 4.84 9.36
CA PRO A 83 -4.37 3.44 9.80
C PRO A 83 -5.27 2.44 9.09
N ILE A 84 -6.51 2.83 8.74
CA ILE A 84 -7.48 1.90 8.14
C ILE A 84 -7.07 1.55 6.72
N ARG A 85 -6.61 2.53 5.93
CA ARG A 85 -6.11 2.27 4.56
C ARG A 85 -4.85 1.43 4.58
N HIS A 86 -3.97 1.64 5.56
CA HIS A 86 -2.77 0.81 5.72
C HIS A 86 -3.11 -0.62 6.09
N GLY A 87 -4.20 -0.85 6.84
CA GLY A 87 -4.68 -2.21 7.12
C GLY A 87 -5.06 -2.98 5.85
N ILE A 88 -5.68 -2.31 4.88
CA ILE A 88 -6.04 -2.90 3.58
C ILE A 88 -4.80 -3.19 2.75
N VAL A 89 -3.91 -2.20 2.62
CA VAL A 89 -2.62 -2.39 1.95
C VAL A 89 -1.84 -3.52 2.56
N HIS A 90 -1.78 -3.57 3.88
CA HIS A 90 -0.97 -4.54 4.60
C HIS A 90 -1.37 -5.98 4.28
N VAL A 91 -2.65 -6.24 4.01
CA VAL A 91 -3.15 -7.55 3.56
C VAL A 91 -2.84 -7.77 2.08
N ASP A 92 -3.11 -6.77 1.23
CA ASP A 92 -2.91 -6.89 -0.22
C ASP A 92 -1.43 -6.90 -0.63
N SER A 93 -0.54 -6.33 0.19
CA SER A 93 0.92 -6.31 -0.03
C SER A 93 1.60 -7.54 0.56
N MET A 94 0.87 -8.48 1.17
CA MET A 94 1.48 -9.68 1.70
C MET A 94 1.98 -10.57 0.56
N PRO A 95 3.25 -11.01 0.60
CA PRO A 95 3.74 -12.06 -0.27
C PRO A 95 2.80 -13.25 -0.33
N SER A 96 2.62 -13.87 -1.50
CA SER A 96 1.86 -15.12 -1.61
C SER A 96 2.39 -16.19 -0.64
N ALA A 97 3.71 -16.27 -0.44
CA ALA A 97 4.32 -17.13 0.56
C ALA A 97 3.83 -16.82 1.99
N LEU A 98 3.81 -15.55 2.40
CA LEU A 98 3.29 -15.13 3.70
C LEU A 98 1.78 -15.41 3.84
N ARG A 99 1.00 -15.16 2.77
CA ARG A 99 -0.43 -15.49 2.73
C ARG A 99 -0.66 -16.99 2.92
N ILE A 100 0.13 -17.82 2.25
CA ILE A 100 0.11 -19.29 2.39
C ILE A 100 0.51 -19.70 3.80
N GLU A 101 1.59 -19.14 4.39
CA GLU A 101 1.99 -19.44 5.77
C GLU A 101 0.89 -19.08 6.78
N ILE A 102 0.21 -17.95 6.60
CA ILE A 102 -0.93 -17.56 7.45
C ILE A 102 -2.11 -18.53 7.25
N ALA A 103 -2.40 -18.95 6.02
CA ALA A 103 -3.46 -19.90 5.72
C ALA A 103 -3.16 -21.29 6.33
N LEU A 104 -1.94 -21.80 6.15
CA LEU A 104 -1.47 -23.05 6.76
C LEU A 104 -1.56 -22.99 8.28
N TRP A 105 -1.15 -21.87 8.90
CA TRP A 105 -1.31 -21.69 10.34
C TRP A 105 -2.77 -21.82 10.78
N GLY A 106 -3.71 -21.26 10.00
CA GLY A 106 -5.15 -21.36 10.26
C GLY A 106 -5.71 -22.78 10.14
N LEU A 107 -5.15 -23.59 9.23
CA LEU A 107 -5.49 -25.02 9.10
C LEU A 107 -4.98 -25.82 10.31
N ASP A 108 -3.78 -25.51 10.79
CA ASP A 108 -3.19 -26.16 11.98
C ASP A 108 -3.89 -25.76 13.29
N HIS A 109 -4.56 -24.60 13.30
CA HIS A 109 -5.18 -24.02 14.50
C HIS A 109 -6.64 -23.60 14.24
N PRO A 110 -7.54 -24.55 13.93
CA PRO A 110 -8.91 -24.25 13.53
C PRO A 110 -9.66 -23.50 14.65
N GLY A 111 -10.33 -22.41 14.27
CA GLY A 111 -11.09 -21.55 15.18
C GLY A 111 -10.26 -20.63 16.07
N GLN A 112 -8.93 -20.66 15.98
CA GLN A 112 -8.06 -19.78 16.75
C GLN A 112 -7.70 -18.52 15.97
N LYS A 113 -7.59 -17.39 16.67
CA LYS A 113 -7.01 -16.17 16.11
C LYS A 113 -5.50 -16.21 16.26
N ILE A 114 -4.76 -15.93 15.18
CA ILE A 114 -3.31 -15.81 15.26
C ILE A 114 -2.95 -14.69 16.24
N ASN A 115 -2.23 -15.04 17.30
CA ASN A 115 -1.83 -14.03 18.27
C ASN A 115 -0.78 -13.10 17.64
N PRO A 116 -0.66 -11.83 18.11
CA PRO A 116 0.26 -10.87 17.51
C PRO A 116 1.73 -11.33 17.47
N LYS A 117 2.20 -12.09 18.47
CA LYS A 117 3.58 -12.58 18.49
C LYS A 117 3.82 -13.62 17.40
N ALA A 118 2.89 -14.54 17.21
CA ALA A 118 2.95 -15.55 16.15
C ALA A 118 2.92 -14.88 14.77
N LEU A 119 2.01 -13.93 14.56
CA LEU A 119 1.94 -13.15 13.33
C LEU A 119 3.26 -12.41 13.05
N THR A 120 3.84 -11.72 14.05
CA THR A 120 5.14 -11.04 13.89
C THR A 120 6.25 -12.01 13.49
N ARG A 121 6.29 -13.24 14.03
CA ARG A 121 7.31 -14.23 13.64
C ARG A 121 7.20 -14.65 12.18
N LEU A 122 5.99 -14.76 11.64
CA LEU A 122 5.80 -15.02 10.21
C LEU A 122 6.38 -13.84 9.40
N PHE A 123 6.01 -12.61 9.76
CA PHE A 123 6.51 -11.40 9.07
C PHE A 123 8.03 -11.24 9.10
N VAL A 124 8.71 -11.66 10.17
CA VAL A 124 10.18 -11.59 10.24
C VAL A 124 10.86 -12.44 9.16
N ARG A 125 10.21 -13.52 8.71
CA ARG A 125 10.71 -14.38 7.62
C ARG A 125 10.46 -13.78 6.23
N HIS A 126 9.65 -12.73 6.16
CA HIS A 126 9.27 -12.02 4.95
C HIS A 126 9.72 -10.55 5.06
N PRO A 127 11.04 -10.26 5.01
CA PRO A 127 11.55 -8.89 5.11
C PRO A 127 11.04 -7.94 4.01
N GLU A 128 10.52 -8.49 2.92
CA GLU A 128 9.83 -7.80 1.83
C GLU A 128 8.45 -7.25 2.23
N ALA A 129 7.82 -7.81 3.26
CA ALA A 129 6.50 -7.39 3.72
C ALA A 129 6.61 -6.11 4.57
N PHE A 130 5.60 -5.25 4.48
CA PHE A 130 5.47 -4.16 5.42
C PHE A 130 5.27 -4.71 6.84
N PRO A 131 5.94 -4.16 7.88
CA PRO A 131 5.78 -4.64 9.25
C PRO A 131 4.32 -4.60 9.70
N VAL A 132 3.89 -5.58 10.52
CA VAL A 132 2.55 -5.63 11.13
C VAL A 132 2.18 -4.35 11.88
N THR A 133 3.18 -3.68 12.44
CA THR A 133 3.02 -2.42 13.16
C THR A 133 2.82 -1.22 12.24
N TRP A 134 3.14 -1.30 10.95
CA TRP A 134 3.06 -0.17 10.03
C TRP A 134 1.65 0.40 9.91
N SER A 135 0.61 -0.45 9.92
CA SER A 135 -0.79 -0.01 9.91
C SER A 135 -1.25 0.64 11.22
N ARG A 136 -0.64 0.26 12.35
CA ARG A 136 -1.05 0.72 13.70
C ARG A 136 -0.24 1.91 14.22
N ASN A 137 0.99 2.03 13.72
CA ASN A 137 1.98 3.00 14.17
C ASN A 137 2.48 3.90 13.05
N ALA A 138 1.80 4.00 11.89
CA ALA A 138 2.26 4.84 10.77
C ALA A 138 2.73 6.24 11.20
N GLU A 139 2.00 6.89 12.11
CA GLU A 139 2.37 8.20 12.68
C GLU A 139 3.68 8.15 13.49
N ASN A 140 3.88 7.12 14.31
CA ASN A 140 5.11 6.91 15.08
C ASN A 140 6.27 6.38 14.20
N GLU A 141 5.96 5.67 13.11
CA GLU A 141 6.93 5.18 12.13
C GLU A 141 7.40 6.31 11.19
N ARG A 142 6.56 7.34 10.96
CA ARG A 142 6.96 8.63 10.41
C ARG A 142 8.10 9.25 11.21
N GLN A 143 7.99 9.20 12.54
CA GLN A 143 9.05 9.67 13.46
C GLN A 143 10.27 8.74 13.55
N ARG A 144 10.14 7.47 13.15
CA ARG A 144 11.23 6.46 13.13
C ARG A 144 11.95 6.36 11.79
N GLY A 145 11.67 7.28 10.86
CA GLY A 145 12.31 7.28 9.55
C GLY A 145 11.82 6.13 8.68
N MET A 146 10.52 5.92 8.59
CA MET A 146 9.90 5.23 7.44
C MET A 146 9.38 6.22 6.39
N HIS A 147 9.42 7.51 6.71
CA HIS A 147 9.00 8.64 5.87
C HIS A 147 10.10 9.70 5.84
N VAL A 148 10.02 10.61 4.87
CA VAL A 148 10.77 11.87 4.92
C VAL A 148 9.95 12.86 5.74
N ASP A 149 10.54 13.45 6.79
CA ASP A 149 9.84 14.42 7.64
C ASP A 149 10.72 15.63 7.92
N TRP A 150 10.11 16.82 8.02
CA TRP A 150 10.82 18.03 8.42
C TRP A 150 10.55 18.30 9.90
N ASP A 151 11.58 18.21 10.74
CA ASP A 151 11.43 18.40 12.19
C ASP A 151 11.52 19.87 12.65
N GLY A 152 11.50 20.81 11.69
CA GLY A 152 11.71 22.23 11.94
C GLY A 152 13.16 22.68 11.75
N ARG A 153 14.13 21.75 11.67
CA ARG A 153 15.56 22.07 11.50
C ARG A 153 16.23 21.26 10.40
N SER A 154 15.84 20.01 10.21
CA SER A 154 16.44 19.12 9.23
C SER A 154 15.42 18.14 8.65
N TRP A 155 15.70 17.69 7.43
CA TRP A 155 14.97 16.56 6.86
C TRP A 155 15.43 15.27 7.55
N ARG A 156 14.49 14.60 8.21
CA ARG A 156 14.66 13.26 8.74
C ARG A 156 14.33 12.26 7.66
N THR A 157 15.24 11.34 7.40
CA THR A 157 15.10 10.31 6.39
C THR A 157 15.38 8.93 7.00
N PRO A 158 14.85 7.85 6.42
CA PRO A 158 15.21 6.49 6.83
C PRO A 158 16.73 6.24 6.77
N ALA A 159 17.43 6.26 7.91
CA ALA A 159 18.90 6.17 7.92
C ALA A 159 19.43 4.72 7.82
N ASN A 160 18.63 3.73 8.23
CA ASN A 160 19.06 2.33 8.36
C ASN A 160 18.43 1.40 7.31
N VAL A 161 18.10 1.91 6.13
CA VAL A 161 17.59 1.10 5.02
C VAL A 161 18.79 0.60 4.20
N THR A 162 18.96 -0.72 4.17
CA THR A 162 19.99 -1.35 3.34
C THR A 162 19.51 -1.48 1.90
N GLU A 163 20.45 -1.57 0.96
CA GLU A 163 20.17 -1.80 -0.47
C GLU A 163 19.25 -3.01 -0.68
N ALA A 164 19.59 -4.15 -0.10
CA ALA A 164 18.78 -5.36 -0.20
C ALA A 164 17.33 -5.16 0.29
N ARG A 165 17.15 -4.37 1.36
CA ARG A 165 15.82 -4.06 1.89
C ARG A 165 15.05 -3.10 0.99
N TYR A 166 15.73 -2.12 0.39
CA TYR A 166 15.13 -1.22 -0.59
C TYR A 166 14.65 -2.00 -1.82
N GLN A 167 15.52 -2.78 -2.46
CA GLN A 167 15.18 -3.56 -3.66
C GLN A 167 13.99 -4.51 -3.43
N SER A 168 14.02 -5.21 -2.30
CA SER A 168 12.95 -6.09 -1.88
C SER A 168 11.59 -5.38 -1.73
N ARG A 169 11.60 -4.17 -1.15
CA ARG A 169 10.40 -3.33 -1.05
C ARG A 169 9.98 -2.73 -2.39
N TYR A 170 10.94 -2.32 -3.21
CA TYR A 170 10.71 -1.71 -4.51
C TYR A 170 9.88 -2.64 -5.40
N ALA A 171 10.32 -3.89 -5.55
CA ALA A 171 9.62 -4.90 -6.34
C ALA A 171 8.16 -5.09 -5.88
N ARG A 172 7.92 -5.10 -4.57
CA ARG A 172 6.57 -5.23 -4.00
C ARG A 172 5.71 -4.00 -4.19
N CYS A 173 6.27 -2.82 -4.01
CA CYS A 173 5.55 -1.58 -4.25
C CYS A 173 5.20 -1.45 -5.73
N LEU A 174 6.12 -1.80 -6.62
CA LEU A 174 5.91 -1.82 -8.05
C LEU A 174 4.77 -2.77 -8.43
N GLU A 175 4.80 -4.01 -7.96
CA GLU A 175 3.72 -5.00 -8.18
C GLU A 175 2.35 -4.46 -7.71
N PHE A 176 2.29 -3.90 -6.50
CA PHE A 176 1.05 -3.35 -5.96
C PHE A 176 0.54 -2.14 -6.75
N VAL A 177 1.43 -1.25 -7.19
CA VAL A 177 1.10 -0.07 -7.99
C VAL A 177 0.62 -0.49 -9.37
N ILE A 178 1.33 -1.37 -10.07
CA ILE A 178 0.93 -1.92 -11.38
C ILE A 178 -0.45 -2.58 -11.28
N ALA A 179 -0.65 -3.47 -10.31
CA ALA A 179 -1.94 -4.12 -10.10
C ALA A 179 -3.06 -3.11 -9.80
N THR A 180 -2.75 -2.03 -9.09
CA THR A 180 -3.71 -0.95 -8.84
C THR A 180 -4.05 -0.19 -10.12
N MET A 181 -3.06 0.19 -10.91
CA MET A 181 -3.27 0.90 -12.17
C MET A 181 -4.08 0.06 -13.16
N ALA A 182 -3.76 -1.24 -13.26
CA ALA A 182 -4.52 -2.25 -13.99
C ALA A 182 -5.99 -2.29 -13.55
N LEU A 183 -6.23 -2.43 -12.24
CA LEU A 183 -7.58 -2.47 -11.67
C LEU A 183 -8.39 -1.20 -11.93
N THR A 184 -7.76 -0.03 -11.84
CA THR A 184 -8.44 1.26 -11.98
C THR A 184 -8.73 1.68 -13.41
N GLY A 185 -8.34 0.87 -14.40
CA GLY A 185 -8.56 1.19 -15.82
C GLY A 185 -7.66 2.31 -16.34
N MET A 186 -6.51 2.56 -15.70
CA MET A 186 -5.45 3.39 -16.31
C MET A 186 -4.60 2.59 -17.31
N TYR A 187 -5.04 1.39 -17.66
CA TYR A 187 -4.31 0.35 -18.37
C TYR A 187 -5.12 -0.17 -19.56
N ASP A 188 -6.03 0.63 -20.12
CA ASP A 188 -6.59 0.29 -21.44
C ASP A 188 -5.47 0.23 -22.52
N GLU A 189 -4.31 0.87 -22.28
CA GLU A 189 -3.18 0.95 -23.22
C GLU A 189 -2.14 -0.18 -23.10
N ILE A 190 -2.00 -0.87 -21.96
CA ILE A 190 -0.93 -1.89 -21.72
C ILE A 190 -1.52 -3.29 -21.44
N LYS A 191 -2.85 -3.40 -21.44
CA LYS A 191 -3.56 -4.68 -21.27
C LYS A 191 -3.20 -5.68 -22.36
N ASP A 192 -3.03 -5.19 -23.58
CA ASP A 192 -2.68 -6.01 -24.75
C ASP A 192 -1.20 -6.45 -24.70
N GLU A 193 -0.28 -5.57 -24.33
CA GLU A 193 1.16 -5.90 -24.20
C GLU A 193 1.46 -6.90 -23.07
N LEU A 194 0.72 -6.81 -21.94
CA LEU A 194 0.89 -7.76 -20.84
C LEU A 194 0.30 -9.14 -21.16
N ALA A 195 -0.80 -9.19 -21.91
CA ALA A 195 -1.36 -10.45 -22.43
C ALA A 195 -0.38 -11.15 -23.38
N GLU A 196 0.34 -10.39 -24.22
CA GLU A 196 1.38 -10.91 -25.12
C GLU A 196 2.63 -11.41 -24.37
N SER A 197 2.98 -10.81 -23.23
CA SER A 197 4.08 -11.28 -22.36
C SER A 197 3.74 -12.52 -21.52
N GLY A 198 2.52 -13.07 -21.64
CA GLY A 198 2.08 -14.26 -20.91
C GLY A 198 1.60 -14.00 -19.48
N TRP A 199 1.40 -12.74 -19.09
CA TRP A 199 0.84 -12.38 -17.79
C TRP A 199 -0.69 -12.25 -17.90
N ASN A 200 -1.40 -13.29 -17.49
CA ASN A 200 -2.87 -13.30 -17.51
C ASN A 200 -3.44 -12.81 -16.16
N ILE A 201 -3.95 -11.57 -16.15
CA ILE A 201 -4.51 -10.89 -14.96
C ILE A 201 -5.88 -11.47 -14.56
N ASP A 202 -6.53 -12.26 -15.42
CA ASP A 202 -7.89 -12.77 -15.22
C ASP A 202 -7.96 -14.11 -14.42
N LEU A 203 -6.88 -14.53 -13.74
CA LEU A 203 -6.83 -15.84 -13.06
C LEU A 203 -7.24 -15.88 -11.58
N GLU A 204 -7.76 -14.79 -10.99
CA GLU A 204 -8.24 -14.81 -9.59
C GLU A 204 -9.75 -14.59 -9.42
N ASP A 205 -10.58 -15.10 -10.34
CA ASP A 205 -12.01 -15.31 -10.07
C ASP A 205 -12.45 -16.73 -10.51
N ARG A 206 -12.11 -17.72 -9.68
CA ARG A 206 -12.84 -19.00 -9.55
C ARG A 206 -12.94 -19.41 -8.10
#